data_AF-A0A5J5J2T5-F1
#
_entry.id   AF-A0A5J5J2T5-F1
#
_cell.length_a   1.000
_cell.length_b   1.000
_cell.length_c   1.000
_cell.angle_alpha   90.00
_cell.angle_beta   90.00
_cell.angle_gamma   90.00
#
_symmetry.space_group_name_H-M   'P 1'
#
loop_
_entity.id
_entity.type
_entity.pdbx_description
1 polymer ?
#
loop_
_entity_poly.entity_id
_entity_poly.type
_entity_poly.pdbx_seq_one_letter_code
_entity_poly.pdbx_strand_id
1 'polypeptide(L)'
;MNAKITAAEAKNCLCGCGQTVSAKASYRSGHDAAHCSMLLQGLVNEVADGRPITKALIAQEAKNLPSAPLQAKFRNAAERLMAKVAADEAKAVKKMEANA
;
A
#
# COMPACT_ATOMS: atom_id res chain seq x y z
N MET A 1 9.14 21.57 -20.71
CA MET A 1 7.86 22.06 -21.27
C MET A 1 6.72 21.45 -20.44
N ASN A 2 6.18 22.20 -19.48
CA ASN A 2 5.06 21.74 -18.64
C ASN A 2 3.76 21.90 -19.44
N ALA A 3 3.30 20.82 -20.07
CA ALA A 3 1.98 20.78 -20.67
C ALA A 3 0.93 20.90 -19.56
N LYS A 4 0.29 22.07 -19.46
CA LYS A 4 -0.89 22.26 -18.62
C LYS A 4 -2.00 21.36 -19.17
N ILE A 5 -2.51 20.48 -18.31
CA ILE A 5 -3.63 19.59 -18.63
C ILE A 5 -4.83 20.46 -19.00
N THR A 6 -5.36 20.30 -20.21
CA THR A 6 -6.60 20.95 -20.61
C THR A 6 -7.79 20.18 -20.02
N ALA A 7 -8.86 20.87 -19.62
CA ALA A 7 -10.03 20.25 -18.99
C ALA A 7 -10.68 19.14 -19.84
N ALA A 8 -10.47 19.16 -21.16
CA ALA A 8 -10.96 18.13 -22.09
C ALA A 8 -10.23 16.77 -21.97
N GLU A 9 -9.06 16.71 -21.33
CA GLU A 9 -8.22 15.51 -21.21
C GLU A 9 -8.12 14.99 -19.77
N ALA A 10 -8.84 15.57 -18.81
CA ALA A 10 -8.86 15.11 -17.43
C ALA A 10 -9.91 13.99 -17.27
N LYS A 11 -9.50 12.81 -16.81
CA LYS A 11 -10.42 11.73 -16.41
C LYS A 11 -10.38 11.59 -14.89
N ASN A 12 -11.52 11.28 -14.28
CA ASN A 12 -11.54 10.96 -12.85
C ASN A 12 -10.84 9.63 -12.60
N CYS A 13 -10.11 9.53 -11.50
CA CYS A 13 -9.56 8.26 -11.05
C CYS A 13 -10.68 7.24 -10.84
N LEU A 14 -10.53 6.06 -11.43
CA LEU A 14 -11.47 4.96 -11.28
C LEU A 14 -11.36 4.25 -9.91
N CYS A 15 -10.37 4.64 -9.12
CA CYS A 15 -10.19 4.19 -7.75
C CYS A 15 -11.22 4.75 -6.77
N GLY A 16 -12.02 5.74 -7.16
CA GLY A 16 -13.02 6.37 -6.30
C GLY A 16 -12.50 7.55 -5.47
N CYS A 17 -11.24 7.97 -5.62
CA CYS A 17 -10.68 9.11 -4.87
C CYS A 17 -11.11 10.49 -5.40
N GLY A 18 -11.79 10.55 -6.55
CA GLY A 18 -12.24 11.81 -7.16
C GLY A 18 -11.12 12.68 -7.76
N GLN A 19 -9.85 12.28 -7.70
CA GLN A 19 -8.77 13.04 -8.31
C GLN A 19 -8.78 12.93 -9.83
N THR A 20 -8.45 14.04 -10.49
CA THR A 20 -8.29 14.10 -11.94
C THR A 20 -6.92 13.55 -12.34
N VAL A 21 -6.92 12.54 -13.21
CA VAL A 21 -5.73 11.95 -13.82
C VAL A 21 -5.68 12.35 -15.30
N SER A 22 -4.47 12.51 -15.84
CA SER A 22 -4.31 12.86 -17.25
C SER A 22 -4.79 11.71 -18.15
N ALA A 23 -5.44 12.02 -19.28
CA ALA A 23 -5.85 11.00 -20.26
C ALA A 23 -4.66 10.22 -20.85
N LYS A 24 -3.46 10.82 -20.84
CA LYS A 24 -2.19 10.19 -21.27
C LYS A 24 -1.49 9.43 -20.14
N ALA A 25 -2.05 9.38 -18.94
CA ALA A 25 -1.58 8.47 -17.90
C ALA A 25 -1.89 7.03 -18.35
N SER A 26 -1.01 6.47 -19.17
CA SER A 26 -1.08 5.09 -19.68
C SER A 26 -1.17 4.10 -18.54
N TYR A 27 -0.63 4.46 -17.38
CA TYR A 27 -0.52 3.62 -16.20
C TYR A 27 -1.61 3.94 -15.17
N ARG A 28 -2.84 3.55 -15.49
CA ARG A 28 -4.01 3.60 -14.58
C ARG A 28 -3.79 2.85 -13.26
N SER A 29 -2.98 1.80 -13.30
CA SER A 29 -2.55 1.03 -12.13
C SER A 29 -1.63 1.79 -11.18
N GLY A 30 -0.91 2.82 -11.66
CA GLY A 30 0.07 3.55 -10.86
C GLY A 30 -0.54 4.43 -9.80
N HIS A 31 -1.73 4.98 -10.07
CA HIS A 31 -2.43 5.81 -9.11
C HIS A 31 -3.10 4.97 -8.00
N ASP A 32 -3.72 3.84 -8.36
CA ASP A 32 -4.17 2.84 -7.40
C ASP A 32 -3.01 2.37 -6.52
N ALA A 33 -1.87 2.06 -7.15
CA ALA A 33 -0.65 1.66 -6.46
C ALA A 33 -0.15 2.76 -5.54
N ALA A 34 -0.22 4.04 -5.91
CA ALA A 34 0.19 5.14 -5.05
C ALA A 34 -0.62 5.19 -3.74
N HIS A 35 -1.94 5.05 -3.80
CA HIS A 35 -2.80 5.01 -2.61
C HIS A 35 -2.48 3.81 -1.71
N CYS A 36 -2.35 2.62 -2.30
CA CYS A 36 -2.00 1.42 -1.55
C CYS A 36 -0.57 1.47 -0.99
N SER A 37 0.40 1.97 -1.76
CA SER A 37 1.81 2.06 -1.39
C SER A 37 2.03 3.06 -0.25
N MET A 38 1.31 4.18 -0.22
CA MET A 38 1.40 5.14 0.87
C MET A 38 0.96 4.54 2.21
N LEU A 39 -0.20 3.86 2.24
CA LEU A 39 -0.67 3.18 3.44
C LEU A 39 0.23 1.99 3.82
N LEU A 40 0.72 1.25 2.82
CA LEU A 40 1.65 0.14 3.07
C LEU A 40 2.99 0.63 3.63
N GLN A 41 3.48 1.79 3.17
CA GLN A 41 4.68 2.42 3.73
C GLN A 41 4.47 2.80 5.20
N GLY A 42 3.27 3.26 5.58
CA GLY A 42 2.91 3.47 6.98
C GLY A 42 3.07 2.21 7.81
N LEU A 43 2.57 1.06 7.33
CA LEU A 43 2.77 -0.23 8.00
C LEU A 43 4.23 -0.66 8.09
N VAL A 44 5.03 -0.39 7.04
CA VAL A 44 6.47 -0.67 7.07
C VAL A 44 7.18 0.16 8.13
N ASN A 45 6.80 1.43 8.28
CA ASN A 45 7.36 2.30 9.32
C ASN A 45 6.98 1.81 10.72
N GLU A 46 5.73 1.34 10.93
CA GLU A 46 5.31 0.74 12.20
C GLU A 46 6.18 -0.48 12.57
N VAL A 47 6.52 -1.33 11.60
CA VAL A 47 7.45 -2.46 11.82
C VAL A 47 8.85 -1.96 12.19
N ALA A 48 9.35 -0.94 11.50
CA ALA A 48 10.65 -0.34 11.78
C ALA A 48 10.71 0.28 13.18
N ASP A 49 9.59 0.84 13.66
CA ASP A 49 9.41 1.38 14.99
C ASP A 49 9.16 0.29 16.07
N GLY A 50 9.18 -1.00 15.68
CA GLY A 50 8.99 -2.13 16.59
C GLY A 50 7.53 -2.37 16.99
N ARG A 51 6.57 -1.78 16.27
CA ARG A 51 5.14 -1.95 16.53
C ARG A 51 4.57 -3.12 15.72
N PRO A 52 3.74 -3.96 16.34
CA PRO A 52 3.21 -5.14 15.66
C PRO A 52 2.14 -4.75 14.62
N ILE A 53 2.30 -5.23 13.39
CA ILE A 53 1.20 -5.19 12.41
C ILE A 53 0.16 -6.25 12.80
N THR A 54 -1.04 -5.79 13.14
CA THR A 54 -2.18 -6.69 13.43
C THR A 54 -3.20 -6.69 12.30
N LYS A 55 -3.98 -7.78 12.18
CA LYS A 55 -5.10 -7.85 11.23
C LYS A 55 -6.14 -6.74 11.46
N ALA A 56 -6.33 -6.33 12.72
CA ALA A 56 -7.22 -5.23 13.09
C ALA A 56 -6.72 -3.88 12.53
N LEU A 57 -5.41 -3.61 12.65
CA LEU A 57 -4.78 -2.41 12.09
C LEU A 57 -4.94 -2.38 10.56
N ILE A 58 -4.65 -3.49 9.87
CA ILE A 58 -4.84 -3.59 8.41
C ILE A 58 -6.30 -3.32 8.03
N ALA A 59 -7.25 -3.89 8.76
CA ALA A 59 -8.67 -3.69 8.49
C ALA A 59 -9.11 -2.23 8.72
N GLN A 60 -8.53 -1.54 9.71
CA GLN A 60 -8.76 -0.11 9.95
C GLN A 60 -8.15 0.74 8.84
N GLU A 61 -6.88 0.55 8.51
CA GLU A 61 -6.18 1.30 7.46
C GLU A 61 -6.81 1.09 6.08
N ALA A 62 -7.33 -0.11 5.80
CA ALA A 62 -8.06 -0.36 4.58
C ALA A 62 -9.25 0.60 4.42
N LYS A 63 -9.95 0.99 5.50
CA LYS A 63 -11.11 1.90 5.42
C LYS A 63 -10.74 3.30 4.94
N ASN A 64 -9.46 3.68 5.02
CA ASN A 64 -8.95 4.95 4.47
C ASN A 64 -8.94 4.94 2.93
N LEU A 65 -9.09 3.77 2.29
CA LEU A 65 -9.16 3.66 0.83
C LEU A 65 -10.61 3.80 0.32
N PRO A 66 -10.83 4.61 -0.71
CA PRO A 66 -12.17 5.02 -1.15
C PRO A 66 -12.98 3.93 -1.86
N SER A 67 -12.39 2.78 -2.21
CA SER A 67 -13.09 1.73 -2.95
C SER A 67 -12.72 0.31 -2.51
N ALA A 68 -13.69 -0.60 -2.57
CA ALA A 68 -13.51 -2.02 -2.21
C ALA A 68 -12.36 -2.71 -2.97
N PRO A 69 -12.13 -2.47 -4.28
CA PRO A 69 -10.98 -3.04 -4.98
C PRO A 69 -9.63 -2.56 -4.43
N LEU A 70 -9.51 -1.29 -4.05
CA LEU A 70 -8.29 -0.79 -3.40
C LEU A 70 -8.10 -1.38 -2.01
N GLN A 71 -9.19 -1.49 -1.24
CA GLN A 71 -9.16 -2.12 0.08
C GLN A 71 -8.65 -3.56 0.00
N ALA A 72 -9.13 -4.33 -0.98
CA ALA A 72 -8.68 -5.70 -1.21
C ALA A 72 -7.19 -5.76 -1.63
N LYS A 73 -6.75 -4.88 -2.54
CA LYS A 73 -5.32 -4.80 -2.94
C LYS A 73 -4.41 -4.49 -1.75
N PHE A 74 -4.80 -3.52 -0.92
CA PHE A 74 -4.05 -3.16 0.27
C PHE A 74 -4.00 -4.29 1.29
N ARG A 75 -5.13 -4.95 1.59
CA ARG A 75 -5.17 -6.12 2.48
C ARG A 75 -4.20 -7.21 2.02
N ASN A 76 -4.25 -7.58 0.74
CA ASN A 76 -3.34 -8.58 0.17
C ASN A 76 -1.86 -8.17 0.30
N ALA A 77 -1.53 -6.91 0.10
CA ALA A 77 -0.16 -6.40 0.23
C ALA A 77 0.30 -6.39 1.70
N ALA A 78 -0.57 -5.98 2.62
CA ALA A 78 -0.29 -5.94 4.05
C ALA A 78 -0.17 -7.35 4.66
N GLU A 79 -0.98 -8.31 4.21
CA GLU A 79 -0.84 -9.72 4.62
C GLU A 79 0.49 -10.32 4.17
N ARG A 80 0.96 -9.99 2.95
CA ARG A 80 2.29 -10.39 2.49
C ARG A 80 3.40 -9.77 3.33
N LEU A 81 3.25 -8.51 3.74
CA LEU A 81 4.19 -7.85 4.63
C LEU A 81 4.22 -8.55 6.00
N MET A 82 3.07 -8.84 6.61
CA MET A 82 2.99 -9.60 7.86
C MET A 82 3.69 -10.95 7.76
N ALA A 83 3.43 -11.71 6.68
CA ALA A 83 4.06 -13.01 6.46
C ALA A 83 5.59 -12.89 6.32
N LYS A 84 6.07 -11.81 5.68
CA LYS A 84 7.51 -11.55 5.54
C LYS A 84 8.16 -11.21 6.88
N VAL A 85 7.54 -10.35 7.69
CA VAL A 85 8.04 -9.99 9.03
C VAL A 85 8.13 -11.25 9.90
N ALA A 86 7.08 -12.06 9.95
CA ALA A 86 7.09 -13.32 10.72
C ALA A 86 8.19 -14.30 10.24
N ALA A 87 8.42 -14.37 8.92
CA ALA A 87 9.47 -15.22 8.35
C ALA A 87 10.88 -14.69 8.68
N ASP A 88 11.07 -13.38 8.70
CA ASP A 88 12.36 -12.75 9.03
C ASP A 88 12.66 -12.85 10.54
N GLU A 89 11.65 -12.72 11.41
CA GLU A 89 11.75 -13.01 12.85
C GLU A 89 12.13 -14.48 13.11
N ALA A 90 11.46 -15.42 12.44
CA ALA A 90 11.79 -16.85 12.59
C ALA A 90 13.21 -17.19 12.14
N LYS A 91 13.72 -16.52 11.10
CA LYS A 91 15.13 -16.66 10.67
C LYS A 91 16.09 -16.05 11.69
N ALA A 92 15.75 -14.91 12.30
CA ALA A 92 16.58 -14.28 13.33
C ALA A 92 16.72 -15.21 14.55
N VAL A 93 15.63 -15.83 15.02
CA VAL A 93 15.66 -16.80 16.12
C VAL A 93 16.56 -17.99 15.78
N LYS A 94 16.37 -18.63 14.62
CA LYS A 94 17.22 -19.75 14.18
C LYS A 94 18.70 -19.38 14.07
N LYS A 95 19.02 -18.16 13.65
CA LYS A 95 20.40 -17.66 13.57
C LYS A 95 21.01 -17.47 14.96
N MET A 96 20.22 -17.02 15.94
CA MET A 96 20.67 -16.89 17.32
C MET A 96 20.91 -18.26 17.97
N GLU A 97 20.01 -19.23 17.74
CA GLU A 97 20.17 -20.61 18.22
C GLU A 97 21.38 -21.33 17.59
N ALA A 98 21.70 -21.05 16.32
CA ALA A 98 22.85 -21.64 15.64
C ALA A 98 24.21 -21.04 16.03
N ASN A 99 24.21 -19.91 16.76
CA ASN A 99 25.42 -19.19 17.17
C ASN A 99 25.60 -19.15 18.70
N ALA A 100 24.74 -19.87 19.43
CA ALA A 100 24.79 -20.12 20.87
C ALA A 100 25.35 -21.52 21.14
#